data_AF-A0A4R8WG59-F1
#
_entry.id   AF-A0A4R8WG59-F1
#
_cell.length_a   1.000
_cell.length_b   1.000
_cell.length_c   1.000
_cell.angle_alpha   90.00
_cell.angle_beta   90.00
_cell.angle_gamma   90.00
#
_symmetry.space_group_name_H-M   'P 1'
#
loop_
_entity.id
_entity.type
_entity.pdbx_description
1 polymer ?
#
loop_
_entity_poly.entity_id
_entity_poly.type
_entity_poly.pdbx_seq_one_letter_code
_entity_poly.pdbx_strand_id
1 'polypeptide(L)'
;MTEPIVIALVTGSSLGAVWVWLRGVRRGDVVSKWNITTTYVVLIAWLLLASSVFTQFDGGNVSIVNVFGQTTILANPRAAQIMQLAGYAIIGIGFLTFFVFGIVKRDRLSTPLLLMGLLVVMTDFSSAIAGASAIGNPRIIALFALFLGASVLPRGGGARLGVAFFGFSVCVASGIFLLVNYAAAFRTCRADKCGPLGNLFFGVTTGENTIGLIVATSIPCIFLVLRGATRWILAVYLLSVVYISGSRTALQVALIVTILVLVTGMSSTSMGGIWRRFVTIGTASVGLALGIVLPYLPLNPTDFTNRAYLWKLASAQLEDSQLFGFGALIWGNQVAVGTISRDEAYSVHNQWLDIRYTTGALGIALFIILIVIALRQADKWTAPQTALLFIPVIYSGLLERTWAFGLLDVFGWMAAATLLALEPAAEPAANTSPVLTEAVAQRGHGTDRVLTGLGNTNPKGAHGN
;
A
#
# COMPACT_ATOMS: atom_id res chain seq x y z
N MET A 1 -12.64 -16.18 26.58
CA MET A 1 -11.91 -17.20 25.81
C MET A 1 -10.55 -17.36 26.47
N THR A 2 -10.07 -18.57 26.72
CA THR A 2 -8.76 -18.77 27.39
C THR A 2 -7.61 -18.59 26.38
N GLU A 3 -6.42 -18.21 26.86
CA GLU A 3 -5.24 -18.00 26.00
C GLU A 3 -4.93 -19.20 25.09
N PRO A 4 -4.95 -20.47 25.56
CA PRO A 4 -4.67 -21.62 24.70
C PRO A 4 -5.65 -21.75 23.52
N ILE A 5 -6.92 -21.38 23.73
CA ILE A 5 -7.94 -21.41 22.67
C ILE A 5 -7.65 -20.34 21.63
N VAL A 6 -7.31 -19.12 22.05
CA VAL A 6 -6.96 -18.02 21.14
C VAL A 6 -5.72 -18.38 20.30
N ILE A 7 -4.67 -18.90 20.96
CA ILE A 7 -3.44 -19.33 20.29
C ILE A 7 -3.76 -20.40 19.24
N ALA A 8 -4.50 -21.45 19.61
CA ALA A 8 -4.85 -22.53 18.70
C ALA A 8 -5.68 -22.04 17.50
N LEU A 9 -6.66 -21.16 17.72
CA LEU A 9 -7.52 -20.62 16.67
C LEU A 9 -6.76 -19.72 15.69
N VAL A 10 -6.00 -18.74 16.20
CA VAL A 10 -5.31 -17.76 15.34
C VAL A 10 -4.11 -18.40 14.64
N THR A 11 -3.35 -19.24 15.34
CA THR A 11 -2.23 -19.98 14.72
C THR A 11 -2.74 -21.01 13.72
N GLY A 12 -3.74 -21.81 14.11
CA GLY A 12 -4.32 -22.85 13.25
C GLY A 12 -4.94 -22.27 11.98
N SER A 13 -5.67 -21.16 12.07
CA SER A 13 -6.19 -20.46 10.88
C SER A 13 -5.08 -19.88 10.01
N SER A 14 -3.98 -19.40 10.60
CA SER A 14 -2.82 -18.92 9.85
C SER A 14 -2.12 -20.05 9.08
N LEU A 15 -1.93 -21.21 9.70
CA LEU A 15 -1.37 -22.40 9.03
C LEU A 15 -2.29 -22.91 7.92
N GLY A 16 -3.60 -22.94 8.18
CA GLY A 16 -4.60 -23.27 7.15
C GLY A 16 -4.56 -22.28 5.97
N ALA A 17 -4.41 -20.99 6.24
CA ALA A 17 -4.30 -19.96 5.22
C ALA A 17 -3.01 -20.10 4.39
N VAL A 18 -1.87 -20.48 4.99
CA VAL A 18 -0.64 -20.86 4.27
C VAL A 18 -0.89 -22.00 3.30
N TRP A 19 -1.55 -23.06 3.75
CA TRP A 19 -1.88 -24.18 2.87
C TRP A 19 -2.79 -23.76 1.70
N VAL A 20 -3.79 -22.90 1.95
CA VAL A 20 -4.67 -22.35 0.92
C VAL A 20 -3.89 -21.49 -0.08
N TRP A 21 -2.98 -20.63 0.40
CA TRP A 21 -2.09 -19.83 -0.43
C TRP A 21 -1.23 -20.71 -1.33
N LEU A 22 -0.55 -21.72 -0.76
CA LEU A 22 0.30 -22.65 -1.50
C LEU A 22 -0.48 -23.44 -2.56
N ARG A 23 -1.71 -23.87 -2.27
CA ARG A 23 -2.59 -24.49 -3.27
C ARG A 23 -2.96 -23.53 -4.39
N GLY A 24 -3.22 -22.26 -4.07
CA GLY A 24 -3.45 -21.21 -5.06
C GLY A 24 -2.25 -20.99 -5.97
N VAL A 25 -1.05 -20.95 -5.38
CA VAL A 25 0.23 -20.77 -6.10
C VAL A 25 0.52 -21.94 -7.04
N ARG A 26 0.32 -23.19 -6.59
CA ARG A 26 0.55 -24.41 -7.38
C ARG A 26 -0.30 -24.51 -8.65
N ARG A 27 -1.42 -23.79 -8.73
CA ARG A 27 -2.26 -23.72 -9.94
C ARG A 27 -1.65 -22.82 -11.04
N GLY A 28 -0.42 -22.33 -10.89
CA GLY A 28 0.37 -21.68 -11.95
C GLY A 28 0.09 -20.18 -12.17
N ASP A 29 -1.06 -19.69 -11.71
CA ASP A 29 -1.51 -18.30 -11.92
C ASP A 29 -0.73 -17.23 -11.15
N VAL A 30 0.00 -17.61 -10.09
CA VAL A 30 0.67 -16.67 -9.17
C VAL A 30 2.18 -16.62 -9.39
N VAL A 31 2.84 -17.78 -9.56
CA VAL A 31 4.30 -17.87 -9.75
C VAL A 31 4.72 -17.12 -11.02
N SER A 32 3.94 -17.27 -12.10
CA SER A 32 4.17 -16.59 -13.37
C SER A 32 4.07 -15.06 -13.29
N LYS A 33 3.43 -14.52 -12.25
CA LYS A 33 3.27 -13.07 -12.03
C LYS A 33 4.31 -12.51 -11.07
N TRP A 34 5.12 -13.35 -10.43
CA TRP A 34 6.18 -12.88 -9.54
C TRP A 34 7.29 -12.22 -10.35
N ASN A 35 7.52 -10.93 -10.10
CA ASN A 35 8.54 -10.17 -10.82
C ASN A 35 9.35 -9.29 -9.86
N ILE A 36 10.23 -8.45 -10.43
CA ILE A 36 11.06 -7.55 -9.64
C ILE A 36 10.23 -6.56 -8.81
N THR A 37 9.10 -6.08 -9.32
CA THR A 37 8.19 -5.20 -8.58
C THR A 37 7.58 -5.92 -7.39
N THR A 38 7.16 -7.18 -7.54
CA THR A 38 6.68 -8.00 -6.42
C THR A 38 7.74 -8.09 -5.32
N THR A 39 8.98 -8.39 -5.72
CA THR A 39 10.12 -8.54 -4.80
C THR A 39 10.40 -7.22 -4.08
N TYR A 40 10.47 -6.10 -4.82
CA TYR A 40 10.69 -4.77 -4.25
C TYR A 40 9.60 -4.39 -3.24
N VAL A 41 8.33 -4.56 -3.62
CA VAL A 41 7.19 -4.22 -2.77
C VAL A 41 7.22 -5.03 -1.47
N VAL A 42 7.49 -6.34 -1.52
CA VAL A 42 7.53 -7.20 -0.32
C VAL A 42 8.76 -6.89 0.55
N LEU A 43 9.94 -6.75 -0.07
CA LEU A 43 11.19 -6.52 0.64
C LEU A 43 11.18 -5.20 1.42
N ILE A 44 10.81 -4.10 0.77
CA ILE A 44 10.75 -2.79 1.40
C ILE A 44 9.74 -2.78 2.55
N ALA A 45 8.57 -3.40 2.36
CA ALA A 45 7.54 -3.47 3.40
C ALA A 45 8.04 -4.22 4.66
N TRP A 46 8.71 -5.35 4.49
CA TRP A 46 9.29 -6.11 5.60
C TRP A 46 10.46 -5.39 6.26
N LEU A 47 11.31 -4.68 5.50
CA LEU A 47 12.36 -3.82 6.08
C LEU A 47 11.76 -2.74 6.99
N LEU A 48 10.66 -2.11 6.58
CA LEU A 48 9.96 -1.10 7.39
C LEU A 48 9.31 -1.68 8.66
N LEU A 49 8.92 -2.96 8.64
CA LEU A 49 8.41 -3.66 9.83
C LEU A 49 9.50 -4.33 10.67
N ALA A 50 10.74 -4.43 10.18
CA ALA A 50 11.79 -5.24 10.82
C ALA A 50 12.03 -4.85 12.28
N SER A 51 12.04 -3.55 12.59
CA SER A 51 12.23 -3.07 13.97
C SER A 51 11.07 -3.48 14.89
N SER A 52 9.84 -3.40 14.37
CA SER A 52 8.63 -3.77 15.11
C SER A 52 8.61 -5.26 15.38
N VAL A 53 8.84 -6.07 14.34
CA VAL A 53 8.92 -7.53 14.42
C VAL A 53 9.99 -7.92 15.44
N PHE A 54 11.20 -7.39 15.30
CA PHE A 54 12.29 -7.65 16.24
C PHE A 54 11.89 -7.32 17.68
N THR A 55 11.32 -6.13 17.91
CA THR A 55 10.89 -5.70 19.25
C THR A 55 9.91 -6.67 19.87
N GLN A 56 8.95 -7.18 19.08
CA GLN A 56 7.98 -8.15 19.58
C GLN A 56 8.63 -9.49 19.94
N PHE A 57 9.55 -9.98 19.10
CA PHE A 57 10.30 -11.21 19.39
C PHE A 57 11.32 -11.06 20.52
N ASP A 58 11.81 -9.85 20.79
CA ASP A 58 12.74 -9.52 21.90
C ASP A 58 12.01 -9.24 23.24
N GLY A 59 10.77 -9.73 23.39
CA GLY A 59 9.99 -9.61 24.62
C GLY A 59 8.97 -8.47 24.65
N GLY A 60 8.84 -7.71 23.56
CA GLY A 60 7.90 -6.59 23.44
C GLY A 60 8.42 -5.29 24.04
N ASN A 61 7.58 -4.27 24.05
CA ASN A 61 7.91 -2.99 24.67
C ASN A 61 7.70 -3.04 26.19
N VAL A 62 8.71 -2.61 26.96
CA VAL A 62 8.56 -2.47 28.41
C VAL A 62 7.74 -1.21 28.71
N SER A 63 6.62 -1.39 29.40
CA SER A 63 5.73 -0.28 29.78
C SER A 63 5.82 -0.06 31.29
N ILE A 64 6.25 1.13 31.70
CA ILE A 64 6.33 1.54 33.11
C ILE A 64 5.18 2.48 33.40
N VAL A 65 4.28 2.10 34.31
CA VAL A 65 3.24 2.99 34.81
C VAL A 65 3.85 3.81 35.96
N ASN A 66 3.88 5.13 35.83
CA ASN A 66 4.39 6.00 36.88
C ASN A 66 3.36 6.12 38.03
N VAL A 67 3.76 6.77 39.14
CA VAL A 67 2.91 6.98 40.32
C VAL A 67 1.62 7.77 40.06
N PHE A 68 1.53 8.44 38.90
CA PHE A 68 0.36 9.19 38.46
C PHE A 68 -0.50 8.39 37.46
N GLY A 69 -0.23 7.11 37.24
CA GLY A 69 -0.96 6.26 36.31
C GLY A 69 -0.61 6.46 34.83
N GLN A 70 0.40 7.27 34.50
CA GLN A 70 0.84 7.47 33.12
C GLN A 70 1.78 6.34 32.69
N THR A 71 1.48 5.73 31.54
CA THR A 71 2.31 4.65 30.99
C THR A 71 3.44 5.23 30.13
N THR A 72 4.68 4.98 30.53
CA THR A 72 5.88 5.32 29.78
C THR A 72 6.42 4.06 29.11
N ILE A 73 6.40 4.05 27.78
CA ILE A 73 6.96 2.94 27.00
C ILE A 73 8.47 3.17 26.83
N LEU A 74 9.28 2.30 27.42
CA LEU A 74 10.72 2.24 27.20
C LEU A 74 10.99 1.63 25.83
N ALA A 75 11.61 2.42 24.95
CA ALA A 75 11.99 1.94 23.64
C ALA A 75 13.10 0.90 23.76
N ASN A 76 12.99 -0.20 23.02
CA ASN A 76 14.09 -1.15 22.88
C ASN A 76 15.25 -0.46 22.14
N PRO A 77 16.45 -0.34 22.75
CA PRO A 77 17.56 0.40 22.15
C PRO A 77 18.04 -0.25 20.84
N ARG A 78 17.89 -1.57 20.67
CA ARG A 78 18.23 -2.27 19.42
C ARG A 78 17.21 -2.03 18.32
N ALA A 79 15.96 -1.72 18.65
CA ALA A 79 14.94 -1.40 17.65
C ALA A 79 15.30 -0.15 16.85
N ALA A 80 15.87 0.87 17.50
CA ALA A 80 16.36 2.07 16.82
C ALA A 80 17.49 1.75 15.83
N GLN A 81 18.42 0.87 16.23
CA GLN A 81 19.53 0.42 15.37
C GLN A 81 19.01 -0.37 14.16
N ILE A 82 18.05 -1.28 14.37
CA ILE A 82 17.44 -2.05 13.27
C ILE A 82 16.68 -1.14 12.31
N MET A 83 15.93 -0.17 12.82
CA MET A 83 15.25 0.83 11.98
C MET A 83 16.25 1.65 11.16
N GLN A 84 17.39 2.01 11.75
CA GLN A 84 18.46 2.72 11.05
C GLN A 84 19.11 1.86 9.95
N LEU A 85 19.43 0.60 10.25
CA LEU A 85 19.94 -0.36 9.26
C LEU A 85 18.94 -0.62 8.13
N ALA A 86 17.66 -0.76 8.45
CA ALA A 86 16.59 -0.86 7.47
C ALA A 86 16.52 0.40 6.58
N GLY A 87 16.67 1.59 7.17
CA GLY A 87 16.79 2.85 6.42
C GLY A 87 17.94 2.83 5.43
N TYR A 88 19.14 2.43 5.84
CA TYR A 88 20.29 2.31 4.93
C TYR A 88 20.09 1.24 3.84
N ALA A 89 19.47 0.11 4.18
CA ALA A 89 19.13 -0.91 3.20
C ALA A 89 18.13 -0.38 2.16
N ILE A 90 17.09 0.36 2.59
CA ILE A 90 16.11 0.99 1.69
C ILE A 90 16.78 2.02 0.78
N ILE A 91 17.70 2.83 1.30
CA ILE A 91 18.51 3.76 0.49
C ILE A 91 19.26 2.99 -0.59
N GLY A 92 20.02 1.96 -0.21
CA GLY A 92 20.79 1.15 -1.15
C GLY A 92 19.92 0.48 -2.21
N ILE A 93 18.83 -0.16 -1.80
CA ILE A 93 17.90 -0.85 -2.71
C ILE A 93 17.21 0.15 -3.64
N GLY A 94 16.74 1.28 -3.12
CA GLY A 94 16.04 2.31 -3.88
C GLY A 94 16.92 2.92 -4.97
N PHE A 95 18.13 3.38 -4.61
CA PHE A 95 19.08 3.92 -5.58
C PHE A 95 19.58 2.86 -6.55
N LEU A 96 19.92 1.65 -6.09
CA LEU A 96 20.35 0.56 -6.98
C LEU A 96 19.26 0.24 -8.01
N THR A 97 18.00 0.14 -7.57
CA THR A 97 16.86 -0.08 -8.45
C THR A 97 16.74 1.04 -9.48
N PHE A 98 16.81 2.30 -9.02
CA PHE A 98 16.75 3.46 -9.91
C PHE A 98 17.86 3.48 -10.96
N PHE A 99 19.12 3.29 -10.57
CA PHE A 99 20.24 3.33 -11.51
C PHE A 99 20.25 2.13 -12.45
N VAL A 100 20.07 0.92 -11.94
CA VAL A 100 20.09 -0.29 -12.79
C VAL A 100 18.93 -0.30 -13.76
N PHE A 101 17.70 -0.06 -13.30
CA PHE A 101 16.52 -0.13 -14.18
C PHE A 101 16.28 1.16 -14.95
N GLY A 102 16.59 2.33 -14.39
CA GLY A 102 16.45 3.62 -15.06
C GLY A 102 17.44 3.81 -16.21
N ILE A 103 18.67 3.30 -16.09
CA ILE A 103 19.64 3.32 -17.20
C ILE A 103 19.21 2.35 -18.31
N VAL A 104 18.73 1.16 -17.96
CA VAL A 104 18.36 0.11 -18.91
C VAL A 104 17.01 0.38 -19.60
N LYS A 105 16.07 1.07 -18.95
CA LYS A 105 14.71 1.34 -19.46
C LYS A 105 14.38 2.83 -19.38
N ARG A 106 14.94 3.61 -20.32
CA ARG A 106 14.80 5.09 -20.37
C ARG A 106 13.36 5.61 -20.46
N ASP A 107 12.40 4.79 -20.91
CA ASP A 107 11.05 5.28 -21.25
C ASP A 107 9.98 5.06 -20.16
N ARG A 108 10.35 4.61 -18.94
CA ARG A 108 9.36 4.12 -17.95
C ARG A 108 9.30 4.85 -16.61
N LEU A 109 9.66 6.14 -16.58
CA LEU A 109 9.58 6.91 -15.33
C LEU A 109 8.13 7.23 -14.95
N SER A 110 7.72 6.79 -13.77
CA SER A 110 6.42 7.11 -13.19
C SER A 110 6.43 8.51 -12.57
N THR A 111 5.86 9.48 -13.29
CA THR A 111 5.70 10.86 -12.82
C THR A 111 5.03 10.94 -11.42
N PRO A 112 3.93 10.22 -11.12
CA PRO A 112 3.31 10.24 -9.80
C PRO A 112 4.26 9.87 -8.66
N LEU A 113 5.14 8.87 -8.86
CA LEU A 113 6.09 8.44 -7.84
C LEU A 113 7.22 9.46 -7.67
N LEU A 114 7.65 10.15 -8.74
CA LEU A 114 8.58 11.27 -8.63
C LEU A 114 7.96 12.46 -7.86
N LEU A 115 6.66 12.73 -8.06
CA LEU A 115 5.95 13.75 -7.28
C LEU A 115 5.82 13.36 -5.81
N MET A 116 5.74 12.07 -5.46
CA MET A 116 5.87 11.63 -4.06
C MET A 116 7.24 11.95 -3.49
N GLY A 117 8.30 11.69 -4.25
CA GLY A 117 9.66 12.10 -3.87
C GLY A 117 9.77 13.60 -3.64
N LEU A 118 9.13 14.41 -4.50
CA LEU A 118 9.09 15.86 -4.32
C LEU A 118 8.32 16.28 -3.06
N LEU A 119 7.21 15.62 -2.72
CA LEU A 119 6.48 15.85 -1.46
C LEU A 119 7.34 15.54 -0.22
N VAL A 120 8.17 14.50 -0.28
CA VAL A 120 9.13 14.19 0.79
C VAL A 120 10.16 15.31 0.94
N VAL A 121 10.73 15.78 -0.18
CA VAL A 121 11.68 16.91 -0.18
C VAL A 121 11.03 18.18 0.39
N MET A 122 9.78 18.47 0.00
CA MET A 122 9.03 19.61 0.54
C MET A 122 8.79 19.45 2.05
N THR A 123 8.44 18.26 2.51
CA THR A 123 8.22 18.00 3.94
C THR A 123 9.49 18.22 4.76
N ASP A 124 10.64 17.76 4.26
CA ASP A 124 11.95 17.96 4.90
C ASP A 124 12.35 19.43 4.92
N PHE A 125 12.14 20.13 3.80
CA PHE A 125 12.36 21.58 3.71
C PHE A 125 11.48 22.35 4.69
N SER A 126 10.19 21.99 4.81
CA SER A 126 9.28 22.58 5.79
C SER A 126 9.70 22.30 7.23
N SER A 127 10.21 21.10 7.53
CA SER A 127 10.79 20.79 8.84
C SER A 127 12.02 21.64 9.15
N ALA A 128 12.85 21.93 8.15
CA ALA A 128 14.01 22.79 8.31
C ALA A 128 13.63 24.26 8.54
N ILE A 129 12.67 24.80 7.78
CA ILE A 129 12.16 26.17 7.99
C ILE A 129 11.56 26.32 9.39
N ALA A 130 10.80 25.32 9.84
CA ALA A 130 10.19 25.32 11.16
C ALA A 130 11.20 25.08 12.31
N GLY A 131 12.50 24.91 12.02
CA GLY A 131 13.54 24.68 13.01
C GLY A 131 13.48 23.29 13.67
N ALA A 132 12.77 22.33 13.08
CA ALA A 132 12.56 21.01 13.65
C ALA A 132 13.71 20.03 13.38
N SER A 133 14.41 20.18 12.24
CA SER A 133 15.56 19.36 11.87
C SER A 133 16.43 20.01 10.79
N ALA A 134 17.66 19.54 10.63
CA ALA A 134 18.45 19.83 9.43
C ALA A 134 17.89 19.07 8.21
N ILE A 135 18.11 19.63 7.03
CA ILE A 135 17.78 18.99 5.74
C ILE A 135 18.60 17.70 5.57
N GLY A 136 17.99 16.66 5.01
CA GLY A 136 18.66 15.42 4.66
C GLY A 136 18.75 14.42 5.82
N ASN A 137 17.75 14.39 6.70
CA ASN A 137 17.65 13.32 7.69
C ASN A 137 17.68 11.93 6.99
N PRO A 138 18.49 10.96 7.46
CA PRO A 138 18.59 9.65 6.82
C PRO A 138 17.25 8.94 6.57
N ARG A 139 16.26 9.14 7.45
CA ARG A 139 14.91 8.57 7.28
C ARG A 139 14.16 9.19 6.09
N ILE A 140 14.31 10.50 5.90
CA ILE A 140 13.75 11.23 4.75
C ILE A 140 14.46 10.77 3.46
N ILE A 141 15.78 10.63 3.49
CA ILE A 141 16.55 10.13 2.34
C ILE A 141 16.11 8.71 1.97
N ALA A 142 15.87 7.83 2.95
CA ALA A 142 15.34 6.50 2.72
C ALA A 142 13.95 6.52 2.07
N LEU A 143 13.05 7.38 2.55
CA LEU A 143 11.71 7.53 1.97
C LEU A 143 11.76 8.09 0.54
N PHE A 144 12.63 9.06 0.29
CA PHE A 144 12.90 9.56 -1.06
C PHE A 144 13.45 8.46 -1.98
N ALA A 145 14.45 7.71 -1.53
CA ALA A 145 15.03 6.60 -2.27
C ALA A 145 14.00 5.49 -2.58
N LEU A 146 13.07 5.23 -1.66
CA LEU A 146 11.94 4.33 -1.88
C LEU A 146 11.07 4.78 -3.05
N PHE A 147 10.68 6.06 -3.10
CA PHE A 147 9.87 6.59 -4.21
C PHE A 147 10.65 6.65 -5.51
N LEU A 148 11.94 6.99 -5.44
CA LEU A 148 12.83 7.04 -6.59
C LEU A 148 13.01 5.64 -7.21
N GLY A 149 13.31 4.62 -6.41
CA GLY A 149 13.41 3.24 -6.87
C GLY A 149 12.09 2.71 -7.41
N ALA A 150 10.96 3.05 -6.77
CA ALA A 150 9.64 2.68 -7.26
C ALA A 150 9.34 3.31 -8.64
N SER A 151 9.85 4.52 -8.93
CA SER A 151 9.50 5.26 -10.14
C SER A 151 9.91 4.58 -11.45
N VAL A 152 10.86 3.64 -11.42
CA VAL A 152 11.36 2.91 -12.61
C VAL A 152 10.81 1.49 -12.72
N LEU A 153 10.02 1.04 -11.74
CA LEU A 153 9.52 -0.33 -11.69
C LEU A 153 8.26 -0.53 -12.53
N PRO A 154 8.09 -1.70 -13.17
CA PRO A 154 6.85 -2.04 -13.85
C PRO A 154 5.63 -1.96 -12.92
N ARG A 155 4.57 -1.29 -13.38
CA ARG A 155 3.29 -1.15 -12.67
C ARG A 155 2.33 -2.31 -13.00
N GLY A 156 1.27 -2.47 -12.21
CA GLY A 156 0.18 -3.42 -12.43
C GLY A 156 0.26 -4.69 -11.57
N GLY A 157 0.10 -5.85 -12.20
CA GLY A 157 -0.13 -7.13 -11.52
C GLY A 157 0.95 -7.56 -10.51
N GLY A 158 2.23 -7.32 -10.79
CA GLY A 158 3.33 -7.70 -9.89
C GLY A 158 3.29 -6.96 -8.55
N ALA A 159 2.95 -5.67 -8.56
CA ALA A 159 2.78 -4.87 -7.35
C ALA A 159 1.54 -5.31 -6.54
N ARG A 160 0.41 -5.58 -7.22
CA ARG A 160 -0.79 -6.15 -6.56
C ARG A 160 -0.47 -7.46 -5.85
N LEU A 161 0.30 -8.34 -6.48
CA LEU A 161 0.75 -9.59 -5.86
C LEU A 161 1.64 -9.31 -4.64
N GLY A 162 2.55 -8.34 -4.73
CA GLY A 162 3.44 -7.97 -3.62
C GLY A 162 2.66 -7.45 -2.40
N VAL A 163 1.69 -6.56 -2.62
CA VAL A 163 0.81 -6.04 -1.55
C VAL A 163 -0.02 -7.17 -0.93
N ALA A 164 -0.65 -8.01 -1.77
CA ALA A 164 -1.44 -9.14 -1.30
C ALA A 164 -0.60 -10.12 -0.46
N PHE A 165 0.60 -10.46 -0.93
CA PHE A 165 1.51 -11.35 -0.22
C PHE A 165 2.02 -10.73 1.07
N PHE A 166 2.38 -9.44 1.07
CA PHE A 166 2.84 -8.75 2.27
C PHE A 166 1.77 -8.78 3.37
N GLY A 167 0.55 -8.32 3.10
CA GLY A 167 -0.52 -8.35 4.09
C GLY A 167 -0.83 -9.75 4.59
N PHE A 168 -0.84 -10.75 3.69
CA PHE A 168 -0.97 -12.16 4.05
C PHE A 168 0.16 -12.63 4.97
N SER A 169 1.41 -12.33 4.63
CA SER A 169 2.59 -12.76 5.38
C SER A 169 2.67 -12.10 6.76
N VAL A 170 2.20 -10.85 6.92
CA VAL A 170 2.09 -10.18 8.22
C VAL A 170 1.05 -10.87 9.11
N CYS A 171 -0.10 -11.27 8.55
CA CYS A 171 -1.09 -12.06 9.30
C CYS A 171 -0.51 -13.40 9.78
N VAL A 172 0.18 -14.12 8.89
CA VAL A 172 0.80 -15.41 9.22
C VAL A 172 1.88 -15.25 10.27
N ALA A 173 2.77 -14.27 10.13
CA ALA A 173 3.80 -13.97 11.12
C ALA A 173 3.19 -13.61 12.48
N SER A 174 2.11 -12.82 12.48
CA SER A 174 1.37 -12.48 13.71
C SER A 174 0.71 -13.68 14.36
N GLY A 175 0.16 -14.61 13.58
CA GLY A 175 -0.40 -15.85 14.10
C GLY A 175 0.66 -16.78 14.69
N ILE A 176 1.80 -16.94 14.00
CA ILE A 176 2.93 -17.74 14.50
C ILE A 176 3.52 -17.11 15.77
N PHE A 177 3.61 -15.78 15.82
CA PHE A 177 4.16 -15.06 16.97
C PHE A 177 3.38 -15.33 18.27
N LEU A 178 2.08 -15.65 18.19
CA LEU A 178 1.30 -16.05 19.37
C LEU A 178 1.81 -17.31 20.07
N LEU A 179 2.51 -18.20 19.34
CA LEU A 179 3.17 -19.37 19.93
C LEU A 179 4.40 -18.99 20.76
N VAL A 180 4.99 -17.84 20.47
CA VAL A 180 6.23 -17.36 21.10
C VAL A 180 5.91 -16.48 22.29
N ASN A 181 5.04 -15.48 22.10
CA ASN A 181 4.70 -14.54 23.16
C ASN A 181 3.27 -14.01 22.99
N TYR A 182 2.32 -14.67 23.65
CA TYR A 182 0.92 -14.26 23.65
C TYR A 182 0.73 -12.84 24.23
N ALA A 183 1.33 -12.56 25.39
CA ALA A 183 1.16 -11.28 26.07
C ALA A 183 1.68 -10.10 25.24
N ALA A 184 2.77 -10.28 24.50
CA ALA A 184 3.32 -9.24 23.63
C ALA A 184 2.56 -9.05 22.32
N ALA A 185 1.68 -9.98 21.91
CA ALA A 185 0.88 -9.83 20.69
C ALA A 185 -0.43 -9.03 20.91
N PHE A 186 -0.77 -8.78 22.17
CA PHE A 186 -2.01 -8.13 22.59
C PHE A 186 -1.73 -6.91 23.47
N ARG A 187 -2.62 -5.92 23.40
CA ARG A 187 -2.69 -4.82 24.36
C ARG A 187 -3.98 -4.93 25.15
N THR A 188 -3.92 -4.52 26.41
CA THR A 188 -5.12 -4.27 27.22
C THR A 188 -6.04 -3.26 26.52
N CYS A 189 -7.33 -3.39 26.76
CA CYS A 189 -8.31 -2.49 26.18
C CYS A 189 -8.16 -1.07 26.72
N ARG A 190 -8.48 -0.10 25.87
CA ARG A 190 -8.57 1.30 26.24
C ARG A 190 -10.01 1.60 26.67
N ALA A 191 -10.20 2.65 27.47
CA ALA A 191 -11.52 3.06 27.95
C ALA A 191 -12.52 3.29 26.79
N ASP A 192 -12.03 3.72 25.63
CA ASP A 192 -12.84 4.03 24.45
C ASP A 192 -12.95 2.87 23.43
N LYS A 193 -12.18 1.79 23.59
CA LYS A 193 -11.97 0.77 22.55
C LYS A 193 -11.48 -0.57 23.08
N CYS A 194 -12.14 -1.64 22.65
CA CYS A 194 -11.73 -3.02 22.91
C CYS A 194 -11.92 -3.90 21.67
N GLY A 195 -11.13 -4.98 21.56
CA GLY A 195 -11.28 -5.98 20.51
C GLY A 195 -12.24 -7.09 20.93
N PRO A 196 -12.69 -7.94 19.98
CA PRO A 196 -13.67 -9.00 20.24
C PRO A 196 -13.16 -10.09 21.18
N LEU A 197 -11.84 -10.18 21.37
CA LEU A 197 -11.20 -11.13 22.29
C LEU A 197 -10.99 -10.54 23.70
N GLY A 198 -11.58 -9.38 24.00
CA GLY A 198 -11.35 -8.68 25.26
C GLY A 198 -9.99 -7.98 25.37
N ASN A 199 -9.22 -7.96 24.27
CA ASN A 199 -7.93 -7.30 24.12
C ASN A 199 -7.78 -6.78 22.67
N LEU A 200 -6.83 -5.88 22.45
CA LEU A 200 -6.49 -5.37 21.11
C LEU A 200 -5.35 -6.18 20.52
N PHE A 201 -5.57 -6.86 19.40
CA PHE A 201 -4.55 -7.65 18.72
C PHE A 201 -3.70 -6.79 17.79
N PHE A 202 -2.38 -6.83 17.95
CA PHE A 202 -1.45 -6.13 17.05
C PHE A 202 -0.34 -7.03 16.49
N GLY A 203 -0.21 -8.27 16.98
CA GLY A 203 0.67 -9.28 16.40
C GLY A 203 2.13 -8.83 16.36
N VAL A 204 2.78 -8.98 15.20
CA VAL A 204 4.19 -8.55 15.02
C VAL A 204 4.37 -7.05 14.74
N THR A 205 3.29 -6.27 14.79
CA THR A 205 3.34 -4.82 14.54
C THR A 205 3.45 -4.02 15.84
N THR A 206 3.42 -2.69 15.76
CA THR A 206 3.50 -1.78 16.92
C THR A 206 2.13 -1.31 17.43
N GLY A 207 1.05 -1.64 16.73
CA GLY A 207 -0.28 -1.15 17.09
C GLY A 207 -1.39 -1.82 16.31
N GLU A 208 -2.58 -1.86 16.92
CA GLU A 208 -3.73 -2.58 16.37
C GLU A 208 -4.24 -1.92 15.08
N ASN A 209 -4.10 -0.59 14.98
CA ASN A 209 -4.43 0.14 13.78
C ASN A 209 -3.44 -0.19 12.65
N THR A 210 -2.15 -0.37 12.96
CA THR A 210 -1.11 -0.67 11.96
C THR A 210 -1.37 -2.01 11.28
N ILE A 211 -1.52 -3.10 12.04
CA ILE A 211 -1.86 -4.40 11.44
C ILE A 211 -3.19 -4.34 10.69
N GLY A 212 -4.22 -3.72 11.28
CA GLY A 212 -5.52 -3.61 10.65
C GLY A 212 -5.45 -2.92 9.28
N LEU A 213 -4.76 -1.79 9.19
CA LEU A 213 -4.65 -1.02 7.96
C LEU A 213 -3.78 -1.72 6.89
N ILE A 214 -2.68 -2.36 7.29
CA ILE A 214 -1.87 -3.19 6.38
C ILE A 214 -2.76 -4.26 5.72
N VAL A 215 -3.53 -4.97 6.54
CA VAL A 215 -4.35 -6.08 6.08
C VAL A 215 -5.52 -5.58 5.25
N ALA A 216 -6.23 -4.53 5.70
CA ALA A 216 -7.36 -3.95 4.97
C ALA A 216 -6.96 -3.42 3.59
N THR A 217 -5.78 -2.81 3.47
CA THR A 217 -5.23 -2.32 2.20
C THR A 217 -4.81 -3.46 1.26
N SER A 218 -4.56 -4.65 1.81
CA SER A 218 -4.18 -5.85 1.04
C SER A 218 -5.37 -6.63 0.47
N ILE A 219 -6.55 -6.50 1.08
CA ILE A 219 -7.80 -7.15 0.62
C ILE A 219 -8.15 -6.87 -0.85
N PRO A 220 -8.15 -5.62 -1.38
CA PRO A 220 -8.47 -5.41 -2.79
C PRO A 220 -7.46 -6.13 -3.70
N CYS A 221 -6.19 -6.19 -3.31
CA CYS A 221 -5.16 -6.90 -4.06
C CYS A 221 -5.39 -8.43 -4.06
N ILE A 222 -5.84 -9.02 -2.94
CA ILE A 222 -6.24 -10.44 -2.88
C ILE A 222 -7.35 -10.72 -3.91
N PHE A 223 -8.37 -9.87 -3.97
CA PHE A 223 -9.47 -9.99 -4.93
C PHE A 223 -9.02 -9.85 -6.39
N LEU A 224 -8.04 -8.99 -6.66
CA LEU A 224 -7.53 -8.73 -8.00
C LEU A 224 -6.47 -9.73 -8.48
N VAL A 225 -5.78 -10.44 -7.58
CA VAL A 225 -4.70 -11.36 -7.96
C VAL A 225 -5.16 -12.81 -7.98
N LEU A 226 -5.89 -13.24 -6.94
CA LEU A 226 -6.28 -14.63 -6.74
C LEU A 226 -7.60 -14.92 -7.44
N ARG A 227 -7.94 -16.21 -7.62
CA ARG A 227 -9.17 -16.67 -8.29
C ARG A 227 -9.85 -17.79 -7.51
N GLY A 228 -11.13 -18.05 -7.84
CA GLY A 228 -11.91 -19.17 -7.29
C GLY A 228 -12.07 -19.13 -5.77
N ALA A 229 -12.16 -20.31 -5.14
CA ALA A 229 -12.35 -20.44 -3.69
C ALA A 229 -11.17 -19.86 -2.88
N THR A 230 -9.93 -19.99 -3.37
CA THR A 230 -8.73 -19.46 -2.72
C THR A 230 -8.85 -17.97 -2.42
N ARG A 231 -9.38 -17.19 -3.36
CA ARG A 231 -9.65 -15.76 -3.20
C ARG A 231 -10.54 -15.47 -1.99
N TRP A 232 -11.67 -16.16 -1.90
CA TRP A 232 -12.65 -15.94 -0.85
C TRP A 232 -12.18 -16.41 0.51
N ILE A 233 -11.56 -17.59 0.58
CA ILE A 233 -11.03 -18.13 1.84
C ILE A 233 -9.97 -17.20 2.42
N LEU A 234 -9.05 -16.71 1.60
CA LEU A 234 -8.02 -15.78 2.06
C LEU A 234 -8.57 -14.39 2.39
N ALA A 235 -9.54 -13.89 1.63
CA ALA A 235 -10.21 -12.62 1.96
C ALA A 235 -10.93 -12.70 3.32
N VAL A 236 -11.64 -13.81 3.59
CA VAL A 236 -12.29 -14.05 4.89
C VAL A 236 -11.26 -14.16 6.01
N TYR A 237 -10.15 -14.87 5.78
CA TYR A 237 -9.05 -14.93 6.75
C TYR A 237 -8.49 -13.53 7.06
N LEU A 238 -8.17 -12.71 6.05
CA LEU A 238 -7.70 -11.34 6.26
C LEU A 238 -8.74 -10.47 6.98
N LEU A 239 -10.02 -10.58 6.61
CA LEU A 239 -11.11 -9.87 7.29
C LEU A 239 -11.22 -10.28 8.76
N SER A 240 -11.02 -11.56 9.07
CA SER A 240 -11.01 -12.04 10.46
C SER A 240 -9.85 -11.44 11.26
N VAL A 241 -8.66 -11.30 10.66
CA VAL A 241 -7.50 -10.65 11.29
C VAL A 241 -7.78 -9.16 11.54
N VAL A 242 -8.39 -8.46 10.57
CA VAL A 242 -8.83 -7.08 10.75
C VAL A 242 -9.83 -6.97 11.90
N TYR A 243 -10.80 -7.88 11.97
CA TYR A 243 -11.81 -7.89 13.03
C TYR A 243 -11.19 -8.10 14.43
N ILE A 244 -10.32 -9.10 14.59
CA ILE A 244 -9.68 -9.37 15.89
C ILE A 244 -8.70 -8.28 16.32
N SER A 245 -8.12 -7.50 15.38
CA SER A 245 -7.29 -6.34 15.71
C SER A 245 -8.06 -5.32 16.57
N GLY A 246 -9.38 -5.25 16.42
CA GLY A 246 -10.21 -4.22 17.04
C GLY A 246 -10.08 -2.85 16.38
N SER A 247 -9.32 -2.70 15.28
CA SER A 247 -9.23 -1.44 14.53
C SER A 247 -10.54 -1.10 13.82
N ARG A 248 -11.28 -0.12 14.37
CA ARG A 248 -12.54 0.39 13.81
C ARG A 248 -12.36 0.93 12.37
N THR A 249 -11.31 1.73 12.15
CA THR A 249 -11.00 2.30 10.83
C THR A 249 -10.68 1.21 9.81
N ALA A 250 -9.84 0.24 10.18
CA ALA A 250 -9.48 -0.85 9.27
C ALA A 250 -10.68 -1.75 8.96
N LEU A 251 -11.52 -2.04 9.95
CA LEU A 251 -12.73 -2.85 9.76
C LEU A 251 -13.71 -2.19 8.81
N GLN A 252 -13.97 -0.88 8.97
CA GLN A 252 -14.82 -0.12 8.06
C GLN A 252 -14.28 -0.19 6.62
N VAL A 253 -12.98 0.04 6.43
CA VAL A 253 -12.33 -0.06 5.11
C VAL A 253 -12.47 -1.46 4.51
N ALA A 254 -12.15 -2.50 5.29
CA ALA A 254 -12.23 -3.88 4.83
C ALA A 254 -13.65 -4.28 4.41
N LEU A 255 -14.66 -3.82 5.15
CA LEU A 255 -16.07 -4.03 4.82
C LEU A 255 -16.47 -3.29 3.55
N ILE A 256 -16.12 -2.00 3.41
CA ILE A 256 -16.42 -1.22 2.20
C ILE A 256 -15.83 -1.90 0.95
N VAL A 257 -14.54 -2.28 1.00
CA VAL A 257 -13.88 -2.98 -0.12
C VAL A 257 -14.58 -4.30 -0.43
N THR A 258 -14.90 -5.11 0.59
CA THR A 258 -15.52 -6.43 0.40
C THR A 258 -16.93 -6.30 -0.19
N ILE A 259 -17.74 -5.38 0.33
CA ILE A 259 -19.08 -5.08 -0.19
C ILE A 259 -19.01 -4.60 -1.63
N LEU A 260 -18.09 -3.69 -1.95
CA LEU A 260 -17.92 -3.22 -3.32
C LEU A 260 -17.56 -4.35 -4.27
N VAL A 261 -16.64 -5.23 -3.89
CA VAL A 261 -16.28 -6.40 -4.71
C VAL A 261 -17.48 -7.33 -4.90
N LEU A 262 -18.28 -7.56 -3.87
CA LEU A 262 -19.50 -8.38 -3.94
C LEU A 262 -20.55 -7.76 -4.87
N VAL A 263 -20.90 -6.48 -4.65
CA VAL A 263 -21.92 -5.75 -5.41
C VAL A 263 -21.53 -5.59 -6.87
N THR A 264 -20.25 -5.34 -7.13
CA THR A 264 -19.77 -5.16 -8.51
C THR A 264 -19.37 -6.47 -9.18
N GLY A 265 -19.17 -7.56 -8.43
CA GLY A 265 -18.62 -8.81 -8.95
C GLY A 265 -17.22 -8.63 -9.56
N MET A 266 -16.41 -7.74 -8.97
CA MET A 266 -15.13 -7.34 -9.56
C MET A 266 -14.13 -8.50 -9.59
N SER A 267 -13.40 -8.61 -10.70
CA SER A 267 -12.31 -9.56 -10.90
C SER A 267 -11.17 -8.92 -11.68
N SER A 268 -10.03 -9.60 -11.71
CA SER A 268 -8.87 -9.20 -12.51
C SER A 268 -9.17 -9.04 -14.01
N THR A 269 -10.18 -9.74 -14.52
CA THR A 269 -10.56 -9.78 -15.95
C THR A 269 -11.83 -8.98 -16.25
N SER A 270 -12.46 -8.39 -15.23
CA SER A 270 -13.68 -7.61 -15.39
C SER A 270 -13.38 -6.29 -16.11
N MET A 271 -13.74 -6.18 -17.38
CA MET A 271 -13.83 -4.87 -18.04
C MET A 271 -14.99 -4.05 -17.44
N GLY A 272 -14.75 -2.75 -17.25
CA GLY A 272 -15.62 -1.88 -16.48
C GLY A 272 -16.95 -1.55 -17.15
N GLY A 273 -17.97 -2.37 -16.90
CA GLY A 273 -19.37 -2.01 -17.14
C GLY A 273 -19.72 -0.69 -16.43
N ILE A 274 -20.62 0.10 -17.03
CA ILE A 274 -20.93 1.46 -16.57
C ILE A 274 -21.38 1.52 -15.11
N TRP A 275 -22.18 0.53 -14.67
CA TRP A 275 -22.61 0.38 -13.28
C TRP A 275 -21.43 0.23 -12.32
N ARG A 276 -20.46 -0.65 -12.65
CA ARG A 276 -19.26 -0.89 -11.82
C ARG A 276 -18.45 0.39 -11.65
N ARG A 277 -18.27 1.13 -12.75
CA ARG A 277 -17.60 2.43 -12.75
C ARG A 277 -18.33 3.43 -11.86
N PHE A 278 -19.65 3.57 -12.06
CA PHE A 278 -20.45 4.52 -11.29
C PHE A 278 -20.39 4.24 -9.79
N VAL A 279 -20.60 2.99 -9.38
CA VAL A 279 -20.57 2.60 -7.96
C VAL A 279 -19.18 2.83 -7.36
N THR A 280 -18.11 2.30 -7.97
CA THR A 280 -16.77 2.38 -7.36
C THR A 280 -16.18 3.79 -7.36
N ILE A 281 -16.34 4.53 -8.46
CA ILE A 281 -15.89 5.92 -8.54
C ILE A 281 -16.75 6.80 -7.64
N GLY A 282 -18.07 6.59 -7.62
CA GLY A 282 -18.97 7.30 -6.71
C GLY A 282 -18.58 7.12 -5.25
N THR A 283 -18.32 5.89 -4.81
CA THR A 283 -17.83 5.60 -3.45
C THR A 283 -16.49 6.28 -3.18
N ALA A 284 -15.52 6.20 -4.10
CA ALA A 284 -14.24 6.89 -3.94
C ALA A 284 -14.41 8.42 -3.82
N SER A 285 -15.27 9.02 -4.65
CA SER A 285 -15.56 10.46 -4.63
C SER A 285 -16.23 10.91 -3.34
N VAL A 286 -17.17 10.13 -2.80
CA VAL A 286 -17.80 10.41 -1.50
C VAL A 286 -16.76 10.37 -0.39
N GLY A 287 -15.93 9.33 -0.34
CA GLY A 287 -14.85 9.24 0.64
C GLY A 287 -13.86 10.41 0.52
N LEU A 288 -13.50 10.82 -0.70
CA LEU A 288 -12.62 11.96 -0.96
C LEU A 288 -13.23 13.26 -0.41
N ALA A 289 -14.49 13.54 -0.74
CA ALA A 289 -15.20 14.72 -0.27
C ALA A 289 -15.27 14.75 1.27
N LEU A 290 -15.62 13.62 1.89
CA LEU A 290 -15.64 13.50 3.35
C LEU A 290 -14.25 13.73 3.96
N GLY A 291 -13.19 13.19 3.36
CA GLY A 291 -11.83 13.35 3.90
C GLY A 291 -11.36 14.79 3.95
N ILE A 292 -11.75 15.58 2.95
CA ILE A 292 -11.43 17.01 2.86
C ILE A 292 -12.31 17.83 3.80
N VAL A 293 -13.61 17.56 3.87
CA VAL A 293 -14.58 18.40 4.59
C VAL A 293 -14.60 18.10 6.09
N LEU A 294 -14.45 16.83 6.48
CA LEU A 294 -14.65 16.37 7.86
C LEU A 294 -13.85 17.15 8.92
N PRO A 295 -12.57 17.49 8.72
CA PRO A 295 -11.79 18.25 9.71
C PRO A 295 -12.29 19.67 9.99
N TYR A 296 -13.09 20.24 9.08
CA TYR A 296 -13.57 21.63 9.15
C TYR A 296 -15.05 21.72 9.55
N LEU A 297 -15.71 20.60 9.81
CA LEU A 297 -17.07 20.59 10.34
C LEU A 297 -17.09 21.05 11.81
N PRO A 298 -18.18 21.66 12.28
CA PRO A 298 -18.34 22.10 13.67
C PRO A 298 -18.57 20.90 14.61
N LEU A 299 -17.54 20.07 14.78
CA LEU A 299 -17.56 18.85 15.60
C LEU A 299 -17.22 19.15 17.07
N ASN A 300 -17.69 18.32 17.98
CA ASN A 300 -17.25 18.37 19.38
C ASN A 300 -15.82 17.84 19.48
N PRO A 301 -14.96 18.40 20.37
CA PRO A 301 -13.57 17.96 20.51
C PRO A 301 -13.41 16.44 20.77
N THR A 302 -14.39 15.82 21.42
CA THR A 302 -14.40 14.39 21.76
C THR A 302 -14.84 13.47 20.60
N ASP A 303 -15.35 14.02 19.51
CA ASP A 303 -15.85 13.24 18.38
C ASP A 303 -14.73 12.42 17.73
N PHE A 304 -15.09 11.24 17.22
CA PHE A 304 -14.17 10.30 16.57
C PHE A 304 -12.97 9.90 17.44
N THR A 305 -13.18 9.69 18.75
CA THR A 305 -12.11 9.41 19.72
C THR A 305 -11.10 10.56 19.76
N ASN A 306 -11.57 11.77 20.08
CA ASN A 306 -10.76 12.98 20.22
C ASN A 306 -10.05 13.48 18.94
N ARG A 307 -10.27 12.86 17.77
CA ARG A 307 -9.64 13.33 16.51
C ARG A 307 -10.09 14.72 16.12
N ALA A 308 -11.34 15.09 16.42
CA ALA A 308 -11.85 16.44 16.19
C ALA A 308 -11.06 17.50 16.97
N TYR A 309 -10.59 17.20 18.19
CA TYR A 309 -9.67 18.08 18.93
C TYR A 309 -8.35 18.27 18.17
N LEU A 310 -7.74 17.18 17.71
CA LEU A 310 -6.47 17.22 16.95
C LEU A 310 -6.61 18.04 15.67
N TRP A 311 -7.73 17.90 14.96
CA TRP A 311 -7.99 18.66 13.73
C TRP A 311 -8.12 20.15 13.96
N LYS A 312 -8.80 20.55 15.04
CA LYS A 312 -8.91 21.96 15.45
C LYS A 312 -7.54 22.52 15.84
N LEU A 313 -6.77 21.77 16.63
CA LEU A 313 -5.42 22.17 17.05
C LEU A 313 -4.50 22.37 15.84
N ALA A 314 -4.46 21.39 14.93
CA ALA A 314 -3.66 21.48 13.71
C ALA A 314 -4.10 22.62 12.78
N SER A 315 -5.41 22.85 12.66
CA SER A 315 -5.96 23.94 11.85
C SER A 315 -5.63 25.31 12.42
N ALA A 316 -5.67 25.47 13.75
CA ALA A 316 -5.29 26.71 14.42
C ALA A 316 -3.79 27.00 14.24
N GLN A 317 -2.93 26.01 14.42
CA GLN A 317 -1.48 26.17 14.19
C GLN A 317 -1.17 26.53 12.74
N LEU A 318 -1.92 25.98 11.77
CA LEU A 318 -1.71 26.26 10.35
C LEU A 318 -1.84 27.74 9.98
N GLU A 319 -2.43 28.58 10.82
CA GLU A 319 -2.46 30.04 10.63
C GLU A 319 -1.05 30.65 10.58
N ASP A 320 -0.08 30.09 11.32
CA ASP A 320 1.29 30.60 11.38
C ASP A 320 2.17 30.16 10.20
N SER A 321 1.79 29.10 9.46
CA SER A 321 2.56 28.60 8.32
C SER A 321 1.67 28.00 7.23
N GLN A 322 0.87 28.86 6.59
CA GLN A 322 -0.11 28.41 5.59
C GLN A 322 0.52 27.87 4.30
N LEU A 323 1.63 28.45 3.84
CA LEU A 323 2.23 28.12 2.53
C LEU A 323 3.10 26.87 2.57
N PHE A 324 3.95 26.76 3.60
CA PHE A 324 4.95 25.69 3.72
C PHE A 324 4.60 24.65 4.79
N GLY A 325 3.69 24.93 5.72
CA GLY A 325 3.41 24.03 6.84
C GLY A 325 4.57 23.95 7.82
N PHE A 326 4.56 22.91 8.66
CA PHE A 326 5.51 22.72 9.77
C PHE A 326 6.46 21.53 9.59
N GLY A 327 6.33 20.80 8.49
CA GLY A 327 7.04 19.54 8.27
C GLY A 327 6.59 18.42 9.20
N ALA A 328 7.37 17.33 9.24
CA ALA A 328 6.96 16.06 9.84
C ALA A 328 7.09 15.99 11.37
N LEU A 329 7.96 16.82 11.96
CA LEU A 329 8.47 16.61 13.31
C LEU A 329 7.80 17.53 14.36
N ILE A 330 7.29 18.69 13.95
CA ILE A 330 6.70 19.67 14.87
C ILE A 330 5.46 19.13 15.59
N TRP A 331 4.65 18.32 14.92
CA TRP A 331 3.47 17.72 15.55
C TRP A 331 3.82 16.90 16.79
N GLY A 332 4.92 16.14 16.74
CA GLY A 332 5.37 15.33 17.88
C GLY A 332 5.78 16.16 19.10
N ASN A 333 6.19 17.41 18.92
CA ASN A 333 6.59 18.31 20.02
C ASN A 333 5.41 18.70 20.92
N GLN A 334 4.18 18.56 20.42
CA GLN A 334 2.95 18.76 21.20
C GLN A 334 2.85 17.81 22.40
N VAL A 335 3.49 16.65 22.34
CA VAL A 335 3.58 15.73 23.48
C VAL A 335 4.37 16.34 24.65
N ALA A 336 5.46 17.05 24.35
CA ALA A 336 6.33 17.61 25.39
C ALA A 336 5.66 18.73 26.19
N VAL A 337 4.73 19.46 25.57
CA VAL A 337 3.92 20.50 26.21
C VAL A 337 2.57 19.99 26.73
N GLY A 338 2.31 18.68 26.61
CA GLY A 338 1.12 18.03 27.16
C GLY A 338 -0.18 18.32 26.42
N THR A 339 -0.13 18.85 25.18
CA THR A 339 -1.34 19.16 24.39
C THR A 339 -1.92 17.92 23.71
N ILE A 340 -1.09 16.94 23.37
CA ILE A 340 -1.53 15.65 22.82
C ILE A 340 -0.85 14.48 23.55
N SER A 341 -1.45 13.31 23.46
CA SER A 341 -0.86 12.08 24.00
C SER A 341 0.21 11.50 23.06
N ARG A 342 1.08 10.63 23.58
CA ARG A 342 2.11 9.94 22.79
C ARG A 342 1.52 9.06 21.67
N ASP A 343 0.33 8.51 21.88
CA ASP A 343 -0.38 7.70 20.88
C ASP A 343 -0.85 8.51 19.68
N GLU A 344 -0.96 9.84 19.81
CA GLU A 344 -1.42 10.78 18.77
C GLU A 344 -0.25 11.51 18.09
N ALA A 345 0.98 11.32 18.58
CA ALA A 345 2.16 12.08 18.18
C ALA A 345 2.62 11.82 16.74
N TYR A 346 2.12 10.75 16.10
CA TYR A 346 2.59 10.34 14.78
C TYR A 346 1.88 11.05 13.63
N SER A 347 0.68 11.60 13.82
CA SER A 347 -0.08 12.32 12.77
C SER A 347 -1.27 13.09 13.36
N VAL A 348 -1.85 13.98 12.56
CA VAL A 348 -3.14 14.64 12.91
C VAL A 348 -4.36 13.74 12.68
N HIS A 349 -4.15 12.47 12.27
CA HIS A 349 -5.19 11.46 12.04
C HIS A 349 -6.25 11.85 10.99
N ASN A 350 -5.85 12.60 9.97
CA ASN A 350 -6.61 12.79 8.74
C ASN A 350 -5.62 13.06 7.60
N GLN A 351 -5.69 12.30 6.51
CA GLN A 351 -4.69 12.33 5.45
C GLN A 351 -4.53 13.71 4.80
N TRP A 352 -5.64 14.41 4.57
CA TRP A 352 -5.63 15.70 3.86
C TRP A 352 -5.12 16.81 4.74
N LEU A 353 -5.57 16.84 5.99
CA LEU A 353 -5.08 17.77 6.98
C LEU A 353 -3.61 17.49 7.32
N ASP A 354 -3.17 16.23 7.37
CA ASP A 354 -1.77 15.87 7.65
C ASP A 354 -0.83 16.39 6.58
N ILE A 355 -1.17 16.20 5.30
CA ILE A 355 -0.40 16.76 4.18
C ILE A 355 -0.40 18.29 4.27
N ARG A 356 -1.55 18.92 4.47
CA ARG A 356 -1.64 20.38 4.60
C ARG A 356 -0.81 20.88 5.79
N TYR A 357 -0.86 20.21 6.93
CA TYR A 357 -0.10 20.56 8.13
C TYR A 357 1.41 20.46 7.91
N THR A 358 1.85 19.38 7.26
CA THR A 358 3.27 19.10 7.05
C THR A 358 3.88 19.92 5.91
N THR A 359 3.13 20.21 4.85
CA THR A 359 3.67 20.80 3.61
C THR A 359 2.97 22.07 3.13
N GLY A 360 1.96 22.55 3.87
CA GLY A 360 1.21 23.75 3.57
C GLY A 360 0.36 23.66 2.31
N ALA A 361 -0.07 24.82 1.81
CA ALA A 361 -0.87 24.96 0.60
C ALA A 361 -0.16 24.44 -0.65
N LEU A 362 1.17 24.57 -0.73
CA LEU A 362 1.95 24.12 -1.88
C LEU A 362 1.99 22.59 -1.96
N GLY A 363 2.23 21.92 -0.84
CA GLY A 363 2.30 20.46 -0.86
C GLY A 363 0.92 19.80 -1.02
N ILE A 364 -0.16 20.36 -0.47
CA ILE A 364 -1.51 19.83 -0.76
C ILE A 364 -1.87 20.00 -2.25
N ALA A 365 -1.47 21.10 -2.90
CA ALA A 365 -1.66 21.28 -4.33
C ALA A 365 -0.86 20.24 -5.14
N LEU A 366 0.41 20.02 -4.78
CA LEU A 366 1.24 18.98 -5.39
C LEU A 366 0.66 17.58 -5.20
N PHE A 367 0.08 17.31 -4.03
CA PHE A 367 -0.58 16.05 -3.74
C PHE A 367 -1.82 15.81 -4.62
N ILE A 368 -2.64 16.85 -4.82
CA ILE A 368 -3.77 16.78 -5.75
C ILE A 368 -3.29 16.54 -7.19
N ILE A 369 -2.26 17.26 -7.64
CA ILE A 369 -1.66 17.09 -8.97
C ILE A 369 -1.17 15.65 -9.17
N LEU A 370 -0.50 15.09 -8.16
CA LEU A 370 -0.05 13.70 -8.15
C LEU A 370 -1.22 12.73 -8.35
N ILE A 371 -2.32 12.88 -7.63
CA ILE A 371 -3.49 12.00 -7.75
C ILE A 371 -4.09 12.12 -9.15
N VAL A 372 -4.25 13.35 -9.66
CA VAL A 372 -4.80 13.60 -11.00
C VAL A 372 -3.94 12.95 -12.07
N ILE A 373 -2.61 13.09 -12.01
CA ILE A 373 -1.69 12.47 -12.96
C ILE A 373 -1.72 10.94 -12.83
N ALA A 374 -1.75 10.41 -11.60
CA ALA A 374 -1.84 8.97 -11.37
C ALA A 374 -3.10 8.36 -12.00
N LEU A 375 -4.24 9.03 -11.87
CA LEU A 375 -5.50 8.61 -12.47
C LEU A 375 -5.49 8.74 -14.01
N ARG A 376 -4.90 9.80 -14.55
CA ARG A 376 -4.76 10.00 -16.01
C ARG A 376 -3.84 8.97 -16.66
N GLN A 377 -2.79 8.54 -15.96
CA GLN A 377 -1.85 7.53 -16.43
C GLN A 377 -2.33 6.09 -16.20
N ALA A 378 -3.44 5.89 -15.48
CA ALA A 378 -4.02 4.58 -15.30
C ALA A 378 -4.89 4.18 -16.50
N ASP A 379 -4.95 2.89 -16.81
CA ASP A 379 -5.80 2.41 -17.90
C ASP A 379 -7.29 2.66 -17.62
N LYS A 380 -7.95 3.41 -18.50
CA LYS A 380 -9.38 3.73 -18.46
C LYS A 380 -10.28 2.48 -18.43
N TRP A 381 -9.84 1.36 -19.00
CA TRP A 381 -10.60 0.11 -18.99
C TRP A 381 -10.59 -0.55 -17.61
N THR A 382 -9.57 -0.27 -16.80
CA THR A 382 -9.40 -0.73 -15.41
C THR A 382 -9.85 0.30 -14.36
N ALA A 383 -10.50 1.40 -14.77
CA ALA A 383 -10.92 2.47 -13.85
C ALA A 383 -11.62 2.00 -12.55
N PRO A 384 -12.53 1.00 -12.55
CA PRO A 384 -13.11 0.47 -11.31
C PRO A 384 -12.08 -0.18 -10.37
N GLN A 385 -11.08 -0.87 -10.94
CA GLN A 385 -10.01 -1.52 -10.17
C GLN A 385 -9.07 -0.45 -9.60
N THR A 386 -8.76 0.59 -10.36
CA THR A 386 -8.02 1.76 -9.89
C THR A 386 -8.75 2.40 -8.71
N ALA A 387 -10.04 2.69 -8.83
CA ALA A 387 -10.84 3.22 -7.72
C ALA A 387 -10.82 2.30 -6.49
N LEU A 388 -10.96 0.98 -6.69
CA LEU A 388 -10.90 -0.02 -5.63
C LEU A 388 -9.55 -0.02 -4.88
N LEU A 389 -8.43 0.25 -5.58
CA LEU A 389 -7.10 0.35 -4.96
C LEU A 389 -6.90 1.64 -4.16
N PHE A 390 -7.59 2.74 -4.54
CA PHE A 390 -7.56 4.00 -3.80
C PHE A 390 -8.51 4.01 -2.59
N ILE A 391 -9.62 3.25 -2.63
CA ILE A 391 -10.62 3.23 -1.56
C ILE A 391 -10.05 2.97 -0.17
N PRO A 392 -9.12 1.99 0.05
CA PRO A 392 -8.51 1.82 1.34
C PRO A 392 -7.84 3.08 1.85
N VAL A 393 -7.04 3.74 1.02
CA VAL A 393 -6.31 4.97 1.35
C VAL A 393 -7.28 6.10 1.66
N ILE A 394 -8.32 6.29 0.85
CA ILE A 394 -9.31 7.35 1.00
C ILE A 394 -10.08 7.21 2.31
N TYR A 395 -10.64 6.03 2.56
CA TYR A 395 -11.53 5.81 3.71
C TYR A 395 -10.78 5.68 5.02
N SER A 396 -9.59 5.07 5.01
CA SER A 396 -8.72 5.15 6.19
C SER A 396 -8.21 6.57 6.42
N GLY A 397 -7.94 7.30 5.34
CA GLY A 397 -7.51 8.71 5.34
C GLY A 397 -8.48 9.68 6.00
N LEU A 398 -9.73 9.28 6.22
CA LEU A 398 -10.72 10.07 6.98
C LEU A 398 -10.29 10.26 8.43
N LEU A 399 -9.75 9.19 9.05
CA LEU A 399 -9.50 9.07 10.49
C LEU A 399 -8.07 8.65 10.82
N GLU A 400 -7.21 8.47 9.83
CA GLU A 400 -5.81 8.10 9.99
C GLU A 400 -4.97 8.75 8.90
N ARG A 401 -3.66 8.85 9.12
CA ARG A 401 -2.70 9.11 8.04
C ARG A 401 -2.25 7.80 7.45
N THR A 402 -2.53 7.59 6.17
CA THR A 402 -2.32 6.30 5.49
C THR A 402 -1.24 6.35 4.41
N TRP A 403 -0.91 7.54 3.94
CA TRP A 403 0.28 7.85 3.18
C TRP A 403 1.13 8.86 3.96
N ALA A 404 2.34 8.46 4.33
CA ALA A 404 3.27 9.29 5.07
C ALA A 404 4.36 9.84 4.14
N PHE A 405 4.56 11.16 4.17
CA PHE A 405 5.62 11.85 3.40
C PHE A 405 6.74 12.41 4.29
N GLY A 406 6.56 12.34 5.61
CA GLY A 406 7.50 12.85 6.60
C GLY A 406 8.09 11.81 7.55
N LEU A 407 7.62 10.57 7.48
CA LEU A 407 8.06 9.48 8.36
C LEU A 407 8.36 8.23 7.54
N LEU A 408 9.50 7.61 7.84
CA LEU A 408 9.87 6.31 7.28
C LEU A 408 9.12 5.21 8.03
N ASP A 409 7.91 4.90 7.56
CA ASP A 409 7.05 3.87 8.11
C ASP A 409 6.32 3.09 6.99
N VAL A 410 5.52 2.10 7.39
CA VAL A 410 4.75 1.27 6.45
C VAL A 410 3.74 2.09 5.63
N PHE A 411 3.29 3.26 6.11
CA PHE A 411 2.35 4.12 5.40
C PHE A 411 3.03 4.87 4.25
N GLY A 412 4.31 5.22 4.38
CA GLY A 412 5.14 5.68 3.26
C GLY A 412 5.25 4.63 2.14
N TRP A 413 5.42 3.36 2.51
CA TRP A 413 5.39 2.25 1.55
C TRP A 413 4.02 2.04 0.90
N MET A 414 2.92 2.15 1.65
CA MET A 414 1.56 2.01 1.11
C MET A 414 1.32 3.02 -0.03
N ALA A 415 1.86 4.22 0.08
CA ALA A 415 1.79 5.24 -0.98
C ALA A 415 2.41 4.75 -2.30
N ALA A 416 3.65 4.27 -2.26
CA ALA A 416 4.33 3.74 -3.43
C ALA A 416 3.61 2.48 -3.98
N ALA A 417 3.22 1.58 -3.09
CA ALA A 417 2.63 0.31 -3.45
C ALA A 417 1.26 0.48 -4.15
N THR A 418 0.42 1.40 -3.69
CA THR A 418 -0.86 1.72 -4.33
C THR A 418 -0.65 2.24 -5.76
N LEU A 419 0.31 3.15 -5.98
CA LEU A 419 0.58 3.69 -7.32
C LEU A 419 1.21 2.66 -8.27
N LEU A 420 2.09 1.81 -7.75
CA LEU A 420 2.66 0.68 -8.50
C LEU A 420 1.58 -0.36 -8.85
N ALA A 421 0.54 -0.52 -8.04
CA ALA A 421 -0.55 -1.46 -8.29
C ALA A 421 -1.52 -1.03 -9.41
N LEU A 422 -1.46 0.22 -9.87
CA LEU A 422 -2.31 0.70 -10.95
C LEU A 422 -1.86 0.12 -12.30
N GLU A 423 -2.81 -0.22 -13.17
CA GLU A 423 -2.49 -0.65 -14.54
C GLU A 423 -2.09 0.59 -15.36
N PRO A 424 -0.92 0.62 -16.01
CA PRO A 424 -0.55 1.75 -16.86
C PRO A 424 -1.45 1.80 -18.10
N ALA A 425 -1.82 3.00 -18.55
CA ALA A 425 -2.48 3.17 -19.84
C ALA A 425 -1.61 2.60 -20.96
N ALA A 426 -2.21 1.87 -21.90
CA ALA A 426 -1.50 1.44 -23.09
C ALA A 426 -0.97 2.65 -23.85
N GLU A 427 0.33 2.67 -24.16
CA GLU A 427 0.86 3.67 -25.08
C GLU A 427 0.10 3.52 -26.41
N PRO A 428 -0.37 4.63 -27.01
CA PRO A 428 -0.85 4.57 -28.38
C PRO A 428 0.29 3.97 -29.17
N ALA A 429 0.05 2.84 -29.85
CA ALA A 429 1.05 2.27 -30.74
C ALA A 429 1.51 3.40 -31.66
N ALA A 430 2.75 3.87 -31.45
CA ALA A 430 3.35 4.84 -32.34
C ALA A 430 3.14 4.26 -33.72
N ASN A 431 2.45 5.00 -34.60
CA ASN A 431 2.15 4.58 -35.96
C ASN A 431 3.44 3.99 -36.56
N THR A 432 3.57 2.68 -36.52
CA THR A 432 4.47 1.96 -37.40
C THR A 432 3.83 2.15 -38.74
N SER A 433 4.23 3.23 -39.41
CA SER A 433 3.83 3.53 -40.78
C SER A 433 3.89 2.22 -41.55
N PRO A 434 2.82 1.78 -42.24
CA PRO A 434 2.81 0.54 -43.00
C PRO A 434 3.76 0.55 -44.23
N VAL A 435 4.68 1.52 -44.29
CA VAL A 435 5.51 1.87 -45.45
C VAL A 435 6.63 0.83 -45.72
N LEU A 436 6.90 -0.10 -44.80
CA LEU A 436 7.92 -1.14 -45.02
C LEU A 436 7.37 -2.52 -45.40
N THR A 437 6.06 -2.75 -45.32
CA THR A 437 5.47 -4.04 -45.73
C THR A 437 5.13 -4.07 -47.23
N GLU A 438 4.83 -2.92 -47.86
CA GLU A 438 4.59 -2.86 -49.31
C GLU A 438 5.89 -2.91 -50.14
N ALA A 439 7.01 -2.40 -49.61
CA ALA A 439 8.30 -2.44 -50.31
C ALA A 439 8.90 -3.87 -50.43
N VAL A 440 8.50 -4.79 -49.54
CA VAL A 440 8.90 -6.20 -49.61
C VAL A 440 7.92 -7.01 -50.48
N ALA A 441 6.63 -6.66 -50.47
CA ALA A 441 5.63 -7.33 -51.32
C ALA A 441 5.81 -7.01 -52.82
N GLN A 442 6.31 -5.82 -53.18
CA GLN A 442 6.54 -5.45 -54.59
C GLN A 442 7.87 -5.96 -55.17
N ARG A 443 8.80 -6.50 -54.37
CA ARG A 443 10.03 -7.14 -54.89
C ARG A 443 9.90 -8.63 -55.18
N GLY A 444 8.77 -9.26 -54.86
CA GLY A 444 8.54 -10.71 -55.07
C GLY A 444 7.89 -11.10 -56.40
N HIS A 445 7.56 -10.14 -57.27
CA HIS A 445 6.71 -10.39 -58.45
C HIS A 445 7.38 -10.19 -59.82
N GLY A 446 8.70 -10.36 -59.92
CA GLY A 446 9.39 -10.15 -61.20
C GLY A 446 10.63 -11.00 -61.38
N THR A 447 10.45 -12.31 -61.57
CA THR A 447 11.22 -13.21 -62.46
C THR A 447 10.84 -14.65 -62.10
N ASP A 448 10.08 -15.30 -62.98
CA ASP A 448 10.30 -16.71 -63.38
C ASP A 448 9.12 -17.18 -64.23
N ARG A 449 9.26 -16.94 -65.53
CA ARG A 449 8.60 -17.72 -66.58
C ARG A 449 9.70 -18.24 -67.49
N VAL A 450 9.45 -19.44 -68.01
CA VAL A 450 10.13 -20.15 -69.11
C VAL A 450 11.18 -21.18 -68.64
N LEU A 451 10.78 -22.45 -68.64
CA LEU A 451 11.29 -23.49 -69.57
C LEU A 451 10.55 -24.84 -69.34
N THR A 452 9.87 -25.30 -70.42
CA THR A 452 9.74 -26.71 -70.90
C THR A 452 9.23 -27.80 -69.93
N GLY A 453 8.17 -28.58 -70.18
CA GLY A 453 7.68 -29.16 -71.43
C GLY A 453 8.38 -30.49 -71.76
N LEU A 454 7.76 -31.65 -71.46
CA LEU A 454 7.65 -32.87 -72.28
C LEU A 454 7.25 -34.11 -71.43
N GLY A 455 6.47 -35.00 -72.05
CA GLY A 455 5.76 -36.11 -71.40
C GLY A 455 6.64 -37.26 -70.93
N ASN A 456 6.06 -38.22 -70.18
CA ASN A 456 5.69 -39.53 -70.74
C ASN A 456 5.01 -40.47 -69.70
N THR A 457 3.96 -41.15 -70.16
CA THR A 457 3.56 -42.56 -69.91
C THR A 457 3.33 -43.12 -68.49
N ASN A 458 2.06 -43.45 -68.24
CA ASN A 458 1.51 -44.63 -67.52
C ASN A 458 2.15 -45.97 -68.03
N PRO A 459 1.97 -47.19 -67.43
CA PRO A 459 0.95 -47.67 -66.46
C PRO A 459 1.41 -48.77 -65.44
N LYS A 460 0.41 -49.38 -64.75
CA LYS A 460 0.36 -50.66 -63.96
C LYS A 460 0.39 -50.47 -62.43
N GLY A 461 -0.39 -51.16 -61.58
CA GLY A 461 -1.43 -52.21 -61.65
C GLY A 461 -2.07 -52.29 -60.24
N ALA A 462 -3.39 -52.46 -60.08
CA ALA A 462 -4.13 -53.73 -59.96
C ALA A 462 -3.79 -54.61 -58.72
N HIS A 463 -4.86 -54.96 -57.99
CA HIS A 463 -5.05 -55.90 -56.85
C HIS A 463 -4.74 -55.37 -55.44
N GLY A 464 -5.58 -55.57 -54.42
CA GLY A 464 -6.83 -56.32 -54.30
C GLY A 464 -7.14 -56.59 -52.82
N ASN A 465 -8.44 -56.79 -52.55
CA ASN A 465 -9.15 -57.13 -51.31
C ASN A 465 -9.45 -56.02 -50.29
#